data_AF-A0A7W0QKF0-F1
#
_entry.id   AF-A0A7W0QKF0-F1
#
_cell.length_a   1.000
_cell.length_b   1.000
_cell.length_c   1.000
_cell.angle_alpha   90.00
_cell.angle_beta   90.00
_cell.angle_gamma   90.00
#
_symmetry.space_group_name_H-M   'P 1'
#
loop_
_entity.id
_entity.type
_entity.pdbx_description
1 polymer ?
#
loop_
_entity_poly.entity_id
_entity_poly.type
_entity_poly.pdbx_seq_one_letter_code
_entity_poly.pdbx_strand_id
1 'polypeptide(L)'
;MRDLPRKLSTEQLAELFEGRTRLVERLAETESPLENADDVIATLSGAEKIEALGAHPAIGAKGLSTRSAAEQGADADPALLTELAYLNRVYEEKFGFRFVVFVAGRPKREILKVLGERIGNTRDEELDTGLRELVAIARDRWTRT
;
A
#
# COMPACT_ATOMS: atom_id res chain seq x y z
N MET A 1 -4.67 -0.33 21.83
CA MET A 1 -3.92 -0.76 20.63
C MET A 1 -3.89 -2.27 20.69
N ARG A 2 -4.38 -2.95 19.65
CA ARG A 2 -4.47 -4.42 19.62
C ARG A 2 -3.11 -5.01 19.26
N ASP A 3 -2.71 -6.10 19.92
CA ASP A 3 -1.49 -6.84 19.56
C ASP A 3 -1.62 -7.48 18.17
N LEU A 4 -0.49 -7.69 17.50
CA LEU A 4 -0.48 -8.37 16.21
C LEU A 4 -0.89 -9.84 16.38
N PRO A 5 -1.67 -10.39 15.43
CA PRO A 5 -2.21 -11.73 15.56
C PRO A 5 -1.18 -12.79 15.16
N ARG A 6 -1.15 -13.91 15.88
CA ARG A 6 -0.38 -15.09 15.48
C ARG A 6 -0.93 -15.77 14.22
N LYS A 7 -2.22 -15.61 13.92
CA LYS A 7 -2.87 -16.15 12.73
C LYS A 7 -3.94 -15.23 12.18
N LEU A 8 -4.03 -15.17 10.86
CA LEU A 8 -5.11 -14.53 10.12
C LEU A 8 -5.52 -15.43 8.96
N SER A 9 -6.82 -15.50 8.68
CA SER A 9 -7.30 -16.18 7.47
C SER A 9 -7.00 -15.35 6.22
N THR A 10 -7.07 -15.99 5.05
CA THR A 10 -6.93 -15.33 3.75
C THR A 10 -7.94 -14.20 3.59
N GLU A 11 -9.17 -14.37 4.09
CA GLU A 11 -10.23 -13.35 4.02
C GLU A 11 -9.88 -12.13 4.88
N GLN A 12 -9.42 -12.35 6.11
CA GLN A 12 -9.00 -11.26 7.00
C GLN A 12 -7.81 -10.49 6.40
N LEU A 13 -6.83 -11.20 5.83
CA LEU A 13 -5.70 -10.58 5.15
C LEU A 13 -6.12 -9.86 3.88
N ALA A 14 -7.03 -10.42 3.08
CA ALA A 14 -7.55 -9.75 1.89
C ALA A 14 -8.26 -8.43 2.22
N GLU A 15 -8.97 -8.35 3.35
CA GLU A 15 -9.53 -7.09 3.86
C GLU A 15 -8.44 -6.10 4.31
N LEU A 16 -7.38 -6.58 4.96
CA LEU A 16 -6.28 -5.73 5.42
C LEU A 16 -5.42 -5.20 4.27
N PHE A 17 -5.26 -5.95 3.19
CA PHE A 17 -4.47 -5.56 2.01
C PHE A 17 -5.31 -4.99 0.87
N GLU A 18 -6.64 -4.95 1.01
CA GLU A 18 -7.62 -4.55 -0.02
C GLU A 18 -7.54 -5.36 -1.32
N GLY A 19 -7.20 -6.65 -1.21
CA GLY A 19 -7.24 -7.58 -2.33
C GLY A 19 -6.71 -8.96 -1.97
N ARG A 20 -7.23 -9.98 -2.65
CA ARG A 20 -6.72 -11.35 -2.55
C ARG A 20 -5.63 -11.54 -3.60
N THR A 21 -4.38 -11.33 -3.19
CA THR A 21 -3.19 -11.48 -4.04
C THR A 21 -2.36 -12.67 -3.60
N ARG A 22 -1.33 -13.00 -4.39
CA ARG A 22 -0.40 -14.05 -4.00
C ARG A 22 0.33 -13.79 -2.68
N LEU A 23 0.65 -12.53 -2.38
CA LEU A 23 1.18 -12.14 -1.07
C LEU A 23 0.21 -12.53 0.06
N VAL A 24 -1.08 -12.22 -0.08
CA VAL A 24 -2.10 -12.52 0.92
C VAL A 24 -2.24 -14.02 1.16
N GLU A 25 -2.23 -14.83 0.10
CA GLU A 25 -2.30 -16.29 0.23
C GLU A 25 -1.10 -16.85 1.00
N ARG A 26 0.11 -16.38 0.69
CA ARG A 26 1.33 -16.81 1.40
C ARG A 26 1.35 -16.37 2.86
N LEU A 27 0.89 -15.16 3.13
CA LEU A 27 0.77 -14.66 4.50
C LEU A 27 -0.20 -15.53 5.31
N ALA A 28 -1.34 -15.94 4.75
CA ALA A 28 -2.32 -16.77 5.46
C ALA A 28 -1.76 -18.14 5.88
N GLU A 29 -0.78 -18.67 5.14
CA GLU A 29 -0.07 -19.93 5.45
C GLU A 29 0.98 -19.74 6.57
N THR A 30 1.37 -18.51 6.88
CA THR A 30 2.49 -18.16 7.78
C THR A 30 2.02 -17.91 9.22
N GLU A 31 2.84 -18.24 10.22
CA GLU A 31 2.62 -17.78 11.61
C GLU A 31 2.98 -16.30 11.73
N SER A 32 2.27 -15.55 12.57
CA SER A 32 2.45 -14.11 12.73
C SER A 32 2.60 -13.37 11.38
N PRO A 33 1.60 -13.47 10.47
CA PRO A 33 1.75 -13.02 9.09
C PRO A 33 2.17 -11.55 8.97
N LEU A 34 1.64 -10.67 9.82
CA LEU A 34 2.00 -9.26 9.77
C LEU A 34 3.42 -8.98 10.30
N GLU A 35 3.97 -9.82 11.19
CA GLU A 35 5.35 -9.68 11.70
C GLU A 35 6.35 -10.21 10.67
N ASN A 36 6.04 -11.36 10.05
CA ASN A 36 6.92 -12.06 9.11
C ASN A 36 6.68 -11.67 7.63
N ALA A 37 6.02 -10.54 7.39
CA ALA A 37 5.66 -10.13 6.03
C ALA A 37 6.88 -9.89 5.14
N ASP A 38 7.96 -9.33 5.68
CA ASP A 38 9.20 -9.06 4.93
C ASP A 38 9.84 -10.37 4.42
N ASP A 39 9.87 -11.41 5.26
CA ASP A 39 10.38 -12.73 4.88
C ASP A 39 9.51 -13.36 3.77
N VAL A 40 8.19 -13.25 3.88
CA VAL A 40 7.26 -13.74 2.85
C VAL A 40 7.46 -12.97 1.54
N ILE A 41 7.58 -11.64 1.60
CA ILE A 41 7.83 -10.78 0.44
C ILE A 41 9.14 -11.15 -0.26
N ALA A 42 10.18 -11.51 0.48
CA ALA A 42 11.46 -11.94 -0.09
C ALA A 42 11.35 -13.23 -0.93
N THR A 43 10.32 -14.06 -0.69
CA THR A 43 10.07 -15.27 -1.48
C THR A 43 9.26 -15.04 -2.76
N LEU A 44 8.66 -13.85 -2.92
CA LEU A 44 7.81 -13.53 -4.07
C LEU A 44 8.65 -13.16 -5.29
N SER A 45 8.15 -13.56 -6.45
CA SER A 45 8.60 -13.06 -7.74
C SER A 45 8.29 -11.57 -7.88
N GLY A 46 9.01 -10.89 -8.79
CA GLY A 46 8.73 -9.49 -9.11
C GLY A 46 7.29 -9.25 -9.58
N ALA A 47 6.69 -10.20 -10.31
CA ALA A 47 5.31 -10.09 -10.77
C ALA A 47 4.30 -10.16 -9.60
N GLU A 48 4.50 -11.07 -8.65
CA GLU A 48 3.65 -11.20 -7.45
C GLU A 48 3.80 -9.97 -6.52
N LYS A 49 5.01 -9.40 -6.43
CA LYS A 49 5.25 -8.12 -5.74
C LYS A 49 4.46 -6.98 -6.38
N ILE A 50 4.48 -6.87 -7.70
CA ILE A 50 3.75 -5.84 -8.46
C ILE A 50 2.23 -6.04 -8.33
N GLU A 51 1.76 -7.29 -8.39
CA GLU A 51 0.35 -7.65 -8.16
C GLU A 51 -0.12 -7.16 -6.79
N ALA A 52 0.67 -7.36 -5.73
CA ALA A 52 0.34 -6.90 -4.38
C ALA A 52 0.12 -5.39 -4.31
N LEU A 53 0.99 -4.60 -4.92
CA LEU A 53 0.83 -3.13 -4.99
C LEU A 53 -0.37 -2.73 -5.86
N GLY A 54 -0.61 -3.46 -6.94
CA GLY A 54 -1.70 -3.21 -7.89
C GLY A 54 -3.10 -3.48 -7.34
N ALA A 55 -3.24 -4.23 -6.25
CA ALA A 55 -4.51 -4.41 -5.55
C ALA A 55 -4.91 -3.19 -4.71
N HIS A 56 -3.93 -2.43 -4.21
CA HIS A 56 -4.20 -1.26 -3.37
C HIS A 56 -4.63 -0.05 -4.22
N PRO A 57 -5.65 0.73 -3.81
CA PRO A 57 -6.00 1.95 -4.53
C PRO A 57 -4.92 3.02 -4.42
N ALA A 58 -4.77 3.81 -5.49
CA ALA A 58 -3.84 4.93 -5.53
C ALA A 58 -4.32 6.09 -4.63
N ILE A 59 -3.37 6.91 -4.17
CA ILE A 59 -3.69 8.16 -3.46
C ILE A 59 -4.45 9.13 -4.38
N GLY A 60 -5.60 9.62 -3.93
CA GLY A 60 -6.46 10.53 -4.71
C GLY A 60 -7.40 9.86 -5.71
N ALA A 61 -7.47 8.52 -5.73
CA ALA A 61 -8.40 7.81 -6.59
C ALA A 61 -9.87 7.99 -6.15
N LYS A 62 -10.79 7.81 -7.10
CA LYS A 62 -12.24 7.81 -6.85
C LYS A 62 -12.75 6.38 -6.65
N GLY A 63 -13.91 6.23 -6.02
CA GLY A 63 -14.54 4.90 -5.82
C GLY A 63 -13.83 4.03 -4.79
N LEU A 64 -13.21 4.65 -3.79
CA LEU A 64 -12.49 3.97 -2.72
C LEU A 64 -13.45 3.17 -1.81
N SER A 65 -12.92 2.12 -1.18
CA SER A 65 -13.56 1.50 -0.03
C SER A 65 -13.75 2.54 1.10
N THR A 66 -14.67 2.29 2.04
CA THR A 66 -14.84 3.16 3.23
C THR A 66 -13.52 3.34 4.00
N ARG A 67 -12.68 2.30 4.03
CA ARG A 67 -11.40 2.28 4.74
C ARG A 67 -10.35 3.13 4.02
N SER A 68 -10.13 2.88 2.73
CA SER A 68 -9.22 3.70 1.92
C SER A 68 -9.65 5.17 1.85
N ALA A 69 -10.96 5.46 1.82
CA ALA A 69 -11.48 6.82 1.91
C ALA A 69 -11.14 7.49 3.26
N ALA A 70 -11.28 6.76 4.37
CA ALA A 70 -10.93 7.26 5.70
C ALA A 70 -9.42 7.50 5.86
N GLU A 71 -8.59 6.61 5.33
CA GLU A 71 -7.12 6.73 5.38
C GLU A 71 -6.64 7.97 4.63
N GLN A 72 -7.11 8.18 3.40
CA GLN A 72 -6.64 9.27 2.55
C GLN A 72 -7.31 10.62 2.85
N GLY A 73 -8.41 10.61 3.63
CA GLY A 73 -9.18 11.78 4.02
C GLY A 73 -9.91 12.48 2.86
N ALA A 74 -10.85 13.36 3.22
CA ALA A 74 -11.63 14.17 2.28
C ALA A 74 -10.93 15.50 1.96
N ASP A 75 -9.78 15.42 1.29
CA ASP A 75 -9.14 16.63 0.72
C ASP A 75 -9.67 16.84 -0.71
N ALA A 76 -10.24 18.01 -0.95
CA ALA A 76 -11.04 18.31 -2.14
C ALA A 76 -10.43 19.38 -3.05
N ASP A 77 -9.22 19.87 -2.74
CA ASP A 77 -8.52 20.83 -3.60
C ASP A 77 -8.30 20.21 -5.00
N PRO A 78 -9.02 20.68 -6.04
CA PRO A 78 -8.95 20.07 -7.36
C PRO A 78 -7.58 20.22 -8.00
N ALA A 79 -6.82 21.26 -7.65
CA ALA A 79 -5.47 21.46 -8.16
C ALA A 79 -4.53 20.39 -7.59
N LEU A 80 -4.59 20.16 -6.27
CA LEU A 80 -3.81 19.12 -5.62
C LEU A 80 -4.15 17.71 -6.13
N LEU A 81 -5.44 17.41 -6.35
CA LEU A 81 -5.85 16.12 -6.92
C LEU A 81 -5.36 15.96 -8.37
N THR A 82 -5.31 17.04 -9.14
CA THR A 82 -4.76 17.04 -10.51
C THR A 82 -3.26 16.76 -10.49
N GLU A 83 -2.50 17.40 -9.59
CA GLU A 83 -1.07 17.17 -9.43
C GLU A 83 -0.77 15.74 -8.97
N LEU A 84 -1.54 15.20 -8.02
CA LEU A 84 -1.42 13.79 -7.60
C LEU A 84 -1.70 12.84 -8.76
N ALA A 85 -2.75 13.08 -9.55
CA ALA A 85 -3.06 12.24 -10.71
C ALA A 85 -1.91 12.26 -11.75
N TYR A 86 -1.35 13.44 -12.00
CA TYR A 86 -0.19 13.59 -12.89
C TYR A 86 1.03 12.83 -12.37
N LEU A 87 1.41 13.01 -11.11
CA LEU A 87 2.58 12.33 -10.55
C LEU A 87 2.38 10.82 -10.40
N ASN A 88 1.16 10.34 -10.08
CA ASN A 88 0.87 8.90 -10.10
C ASN A 88 1.12 8.31 -11.49
N ARG A 89 0.72 9.02 -12.55
CA ARG A 89 0.98 8.58 -13.93
C ARG A 89 2.47 8.55 -14.25
N VAL A 90 3.21 9.62 -13.92
CA VAL A 90 4.67 9.67 -14.12
C VAL A 90 5.37 8.53 -13.36
N TYR A 91 4.93 8.26 -12.14
CA TYR A 91 5.43 7.18 -11.32
C TYR A 91 5.17 5.81 -11.96
N GLU A 92 3.92 5.54 -12.37
CA GLU A 92 3.54 4.27 -13.01
C GLU A 92 4.26 4.08 -14.35
N GLU A 93 4.45 5.14 -15.14
CA GLU A 93 5.22 5.09 -16.39
C GLU A 93 6.71 4.77 -16.13
N LYS A 94 7.31 5.30 -15.05
CA LYS A 94 8.71 5.03 -14.70
C LYS A 94 8.91 3.62 -14.16
N PHE A 95 8.07 3.20 -13.22
CA PHE A 95 8.31 1.99 -12.43
C PHE A 95 7.51 0.77 -12.89
N GLY A 96 6.40 0.97 -13.61
CA GLY A 96 5.52 -0.11 -14.07
C GLY A 96 4.69 -0.75 -12.96
N PHE A 97 4.52 -0.06 -11.83
CA PHE A 97 3.63 -0.46 -10.74
C PHE A 97 3.09 0.78 -10.01
N ARG A 98 2.01 0.60 -9.26
CA ARG A 98 1.29 1.67 -8.58
C ARG A 98 2.08 2.22 -7.39
N PHE A 99 1.97 3.53 -7.17
CA PHE A 99 2.47 4.18 -5.97
C PHE A 99 1.64 3.81 -4.74
N VAL A 100 2.29 3.26 -3.72
CA VAL A 100 1.70 2.94 -2.42
C VAL A 100 2.50 3.62 -1.31
N VAL A 101 1.78 4.27 -0.40
CA VAL A 101 2.33 4.98 0.75
C VAL A 101 1.37 4.91 1.94
N PHE A 102 1.90 4.61 3.11
CA PHE A 102 1.14 4.68 4.35
C PHE A 102 0.97 6.14 4.74
N VAL A 103 -0.24 6.67 4.52
CA VAL A 103 -0.55 8.08 4.76
C VAL A 103 -0.33 8.50 6.22
N ALA A 104 -0.61 7.62 7.19
CA ALA A 104 -0.38 7.86 8.62
C ALA A 104 -0.97 9.20 9.14
N GLY A 105 -2.07 9.67 8.55
CA GLY A 105 -2.70 10.95 8.88
C GLY A 105 -2.02 12.19 8.26
N ARG A 106 -0.98 12.02 7.44
CA ARG A 106 -0.34 13.12 6.71
C ARG A 106 -1.31 13.72 5.68
N PRO A 107 -1.34 15.05 5.51
CA PRO A 107 -2.15 15.69 4.50
C PRO A 107 -1.68 15.33 3.09
N LYS A 108 -2.60 15.35 2.10
CA LYS A 108 -2.28 14.99 0.69
C LYS A 108 -1.14 15.81 0.11
N ARG A 109 -0.98 17.07 0.54
CA ARG A 109 0.13 17.94 0.13
C ARG A 109 1.50 17.42 0.57
N GLU A 110 1.59 16.78 1.74
CA GLU A 110 2.83 16.12 2.17
C GLU A 110 3.05 14.83 1.38
N ILE A 111 1.99 14.08 1.11
CA ILE A 111 2.08 12.86 0.28
C ILE A 111 2.54 13.17 -1.14
N LEU A 112 2.10 14.30 -1.72
CA LEU A 112 2.58 14.77 -3.02
C LEU A 112 4.10 14.97 -3.02
N LYS A 113 4.67 15.55 -1.95
CA LYS A 113 6.13 15.72 -1.82
C LYS A 113 6.84 14.37 -1.75
N VAL A 114 6.33 13.45 -0.93
CA VAL A 114 6.87 12.08 -0.81
C VAL A 114 6.84 11.36 -2.15
N LEU A 115 5.76 11.49 -2.92
CA LEU A 115 5.67 10.95 -4.28
C LEU A 115 6.74 11.56 -5.20
N GLY A 116 6.89 12.89 -5.18
CA GLY A 116 7.92 13.60 -5.94
C GLY A 116 9.35 13.15 -5.60
N GLU A 117 9.65 12.96 -4.32
CA GLU A 117 10.95 12.46 -3.84
C GLU A 117 11.20 11.01 -4.28
N ARG A 118 10.19 10.13 -4.14
CA ARG A 118 10.30 8.70 -4.49
C ARG A 118 10.39 8.44 -5.98
N ILE A 119 9.97 9.39 -6.83
CA ILE A 119 10.28 9.35 -8.27
C ILE A 119 11.80 9.38 -8.51
N GLY A 120 12.63 9.84 -7.56
CA GLY A 120 14.09 9.79 -7.64
C GLY A 120 14.70 8.40 -7.44
N ASN A 121 13.96 7.45 -6.84
CA ASN A 121 14.49 6.12 -6.48
C ASN A 121 14.80 5.26 -7.70
N THR A 122 15.64 4.23 -7.48
CA THR A 122 15.75 3.12 -8.42
C THR A 122 14.50 2.25 -8.37
N ARG A 123 14.27 1.46 -9.42
CA ARG A 123 13.07 0.62 -9.52
C ARG A 123 13.00 -0.43 -8.41
N ASP A 124 14.13 -1.03 -8.04
CA ASP A 124 14.18 -2.10 -7.05
C ASP A 124 13.97 -1.56 -5.62
N GLU A 125 14.65 -0.46 -5.27
CA GLU A 125 14.44 0.25 -4.01
C GLU A 125 12.98 0.66 -3.83
N GLU A 126 12.35 1.11 -4.91
CA GLU A 126 10.99 1.60 -4.87
C GLU A 126 9.96 0.47 -4.75
N LEU A 127 10.22 -0.68 -5.38
CA LEU A 127 9.38 -1.86 -5.23
C LEU A 127 9.38 -2.35 -3.77
N ASP A 128 10.56 -2.45 -3.16
CA ASP A 128 10.70 -2.86 -1.76
C ASP A 128 10.13 -1.81 -0.80
N THR A 129 10.23 -0.52 -1.13
CA THR A 129 9.62 0.56 -0.35
C THR A 129 8.09 0.49 -0.42
N GLY A 130 7.51 0.34 -1.61
CA GLY A 130 6.05 0.21 -1.76
C GLY A 130 5.47 -0.97 -0.97
N LEU A 131 6.17 -2.10 -0.94
CA LEU A 131 5.73 -3.29 -0.20
C LEU A 131 5.80 -3.09 1.32
N ARG A 132 6.83 -2.43 1.83
CA ARG A 132 6.92 -2.06 3.27
C ARG A 132 5.80 -1.11 3.67
N GLU A 133 5.50 -0.13 2.83
CA GLU A 133 4.37 0.80 3.04
C GLU A 133 3.03 0.06 3.04
N LEU A 134 2.84 -0.91 2.12
CA LEU A 134 1.65 -1.75 2.07
C LEU A 134 1.46 -2.59 3.34
N VAL A 135 2.54 -3.19 3.87
CA VAL A 135 2.51 -3.93 5.14
C VAL A 135 2.22 -3.00 6.33
N ALA A 136 2.78 -1.78 6.33
CA ALA A 136 2.50 -0.79 7.37
C ALA A 136 1.02 -0.40 7.40
N ILE A 137 0.40 -0.23 6.24
CA ILE A 137 -1.05 0.00 6.11
C ILE A 137 -1.83 -1.18 6.73
N ALA A 138 -1.51 -2.43 6.36
CA ALA A 138 -2.18 -3.61 6.88
C ALA A 138 -2.04 -3.74 8.42
N ARG A 139 -0.86 -3.43 8.97
CA ARG A 139 -0.62 -3.39 10.43
C ARG A 139 -1.47 -2.31 11.11
N ASP A 140 -1.48 -1.09 10.59
CA ASP A 140 -2.27 0.01 11.15
C ASP A 140 -3.77 -0.33 11.17
N ARG A 141 -4.28 -0.84 10.05
CA ARG A 141 -5.67 -1.33 9.91
C ARG A 141 -6.02 -2.33 11.01
N TRP A 142 -5.16 -3.32 11.26
CA TRP A 142 -5.38 -4.30 12.33
C TRP A 142 -5.39 -3.67 13.72
N THR A 143 -4.38 -2.84 14.02
CA THR A 143 -4.21 -2.29 15.38
C THR A 143 -5.29 -1.28 15.78
N ARG A 144 -5.97 -0.68 14.80
CA ARG A 144 -7.10 0.26 14.96
C ARG A 144 -8.48 -0.41 14.93
N THR A 145 -8.54 -1.72 14.68
CA THR A 145 -9.78 -2.51 14.79
C THR A 145 -9.97 -2.98 16.23
#